data_AF-A0A6N6W3Y3-F1
#
_entry.id   AF-A0A6N6W3Y3-F1
#
_cell.length_a   1.000
_cell.length_b   1.000
_cell.length_c   1.000
_cell.angle_alpha   90.00
_cell.angle_beta   90.00
_cell.angle_gamma   90.00
#
_symmetry.space_group_name_H-M   'P 1'
#
loop_
_entity.id
_entity.type
_entity.pdbx_description
1 polymer ?
#
loop_
_entity_poly.entity_id
_entity_poly.type
_entity_poly.pdbx_seq_one_letter_code
_entity_poly.pdbx_strand_id
1 'polypeptide(L)' 'MTVDEVARFIFVSRAHVLLLHQRGELRGSVGKDGETVIDEDSARTYKAERDAARTQYFRTQTEDDLLRE' A
#
# COMPACT_ATOMS: atom_id res chain seq x y z
N MET A 1 6.65 -12.46 -1.31
CA MET A 1 7.44 -11.46 -0.56
C MET A 1 7.20 -11.60 0.93
N THR A 2 8.23 -11.50 1.74
CA THR A 2 8.09 -11.43 3.21
C THR A 2 7.47 -10.10 3.63
N VAL A 3 6.89 -10.06 4.84
CA VAL A 3 6.38 -8.82 5.44
C VAL A 3 7.42 -7.70 5.45
N ASP A 4 8.70 -8.03 5.64
CA ASP A 4 9.78 -7.04 5.65
C ASP A 4 10.01 -6.40 4.28
N GLU A 5 10.07 -7.24 3.24
CA GLU A 5 10.26 -6.80 1.87
C GLU A 5 9.09 -5.93 1.42
N VAL A 6 7.86 -6.33 1.76
CA VAL A 6 6.67 -5.53 1.45
C VAL A 6 6.70 -4.21 2.22
N ALA A 7 7.03 -4.21 3.51
CA ALA A 7 7.11 -2.99 4.32
C ALA A 7 8.06 -1.97 3.69
N ARG A 8 9.22 -2.41 3.21
CA ARG A 8 10.18 -1.56 2.49
C ARG A 8 9.65 -1.12 1.12
N PHE A 9 8.96 -2.00 0.40
CA PHE A 9 8.45 -1.74 -0.94
C PHE A 9 7.32 -0.70 -0.98
N ILE A 10 6.36 -0.79 -0.05
CA ILE A 10 5.24 0.16 0.04
C ILE A 10 5.49 1.30 1.05
N PHE A 11 6.68 1.31 1.69
CA PHE A 11 7.14 2.33 2.63
C PHE A 11 6.24 2.48 3.87
N VAL A 12 5.94 1.37 4.55
CA VAL A 12 5.15 1.31 5.80
C VAL A 12 5.82 0.41 6.84
N SER A 13 5.28 0.35 8.07
CA SER A 13 5.79 -0.55 9.11
C SER A 13 5.33 -2.00 8.89
N ARG A 14 6.09 -2.98 9.41
CA ARG A 14 5.68 -4.41 9.40
C ARG A 14 4.28 -4.63 10.00
N ALA A 15 3.98 -3.95 11.11
CA ALA A 15 2.67 -4.04 11.75
C ALA A 15 1.55 -3.56 10.82
N HIS A 16 1.81 -2.53 10.03
CA HIS A 16 0.87 -2.05 9.03
C HIS A 16 0.66 -3.06 7.90
N VAL A 17 1.71 -3.72 7.40
CA VAL A 17 1.58 -4.79 6.40
C VAL A 17 0.71 -5.94 6.91
N LEU A 18 0.92 -6.37 8.17
CA LEU A 18 0.10 -7.42 8.78
C LEU A 18 -1.37 -6.99 8.92
N LEU A 19 -1.63 -5.73 9.28
CA LEU A 19 -2.98 -5.19 9.34
C LEU A 19 -3.66 -5.19 7.97
N LEU A 20 -2.94 -4.75 6.92
CA LEU A 20 -3.46 -4.78 5.54
C LEU A 20 -3.77 -6.21 5.08
N HIS A 21 -2.94 -7.17 5.46
CA HIS A 21 -3.20 -8.58 5.17
C HIS A 21 -4.44 -9.10 5.92
N GLN A 22 -4.58 -8.81 7.21
CA GLN A 22 -5.76 -9.19 8.01
C GLN A 22 -7.05 -8.57 7.47
N ARG A 23 -6.97 -7.36 6.91
CA ARG A 23 -8.10 -6.67 6.28
C ARG A 23 -8.43 -7.17 4.87
N GLY A 24 -7.59 -8.04 4.30
CA GLY A 24 -7.74 -8.51 2.92
C GLY A 24 -7.31 -7.51 1.85
N GLU A 25 -6.69 -6.38 2.25
CA GLU A 25 -6.11 -5.40 1.32
C GLU A 25 -4.83 -5.92 0.68
N LEU A 26 -4.09 -6.79 1.38
CA LEU A 26 -2.96 -7.55 0.83
C LEU A 26 -3.27 -9.04 0.83
N ARG A 27 -3.14 -9.67 -0.33
CA ARG A 27 -3.21 -11.13 -0.48
C ARG A 27 -1.90 -11.76 -0.06
N GLY A 28 -2.01 -12.91 0.56
CA GLY A 28 -0.87 -13.65 1.08
C GLY A 28 -1.32 -14.92 1.76
N SER A 29 -0.34 -15.70 2.18
CA SER A 29 -0.56 -16.93 2.92
C SER A 29 0.42 -17.02 4.07
N VAL A 30 -0.01 -17.73 5.11
CA VAL A 30 0.88 -18.10 6.21
C VAL A 30 1.63 -19.35 5.78
N GLY A 31 2.96 -19.24 5.70
CA GLY A 31 3.89 -20.31 5.42
C GLY A 31 3.92 -21.36 6.53
N LYS A 32 4.64 -22.46 6.29
CA LYS A 32 4.63 -23.62 7.19
C LYS A 32 5.25 -23.32 8.55
N ASP A 33 6.17 -22.37 8.61
CA ASP A 33 6.85 -21.95 9.84
C ASP A 33 6.16 -20.77 10.53
N GLY A 34 4.93 -20.44 10.11
CA GLY A 34 4.16 -19.31 10.63
C GLY A 34 4.57 -17.96 10.03
N GLU A 35 5.48 -17.94 9.05
CA GLU A 35 5.82 -16.69 8.36
C GLU A 35 4.67 -16.21 7.46
N THR A 36 4.32 -14.94 7.52
CA THR A 36 3.37 -14.37 6.55
C THR A 36 4.11 -14.02 5.26
N VAL A 37 3.70 -14.64 4.16
CA VAL A 37 4.19 -14.35 2.81
C VAL A 37 3.10 -13.63 2.05
N ILE A 38 3.39 -12.40 1.65
CA ILE A 38 2.51 -11.55 0.86
C ILE A 38 2.79 -11.80 -0.63
N ASP A 39 1.72 -11.89 -1.40
CA ASP A 39 1.76 -11.98 -2.84
C ASP A 39 2.32 -10.69 -3.46
N GLU A 40 3.27 -10.84 -4.39
CA GLU A 40 3.97 -9.69 -4.97
C GLU A 40 3.05 -8.83 -5.83
N ASP A 41 2.19 -9.45 -6.65
CA ASP A 41 1.23 -8.74 -7.50
C ASP A 41 0.23 -7.95 -6.65
N SER A 42 -0.21 -8.51 -5.53
CA SER A 42 -1.03 -7.80 -4.56
C SER A 42 -0.32 -6.57 -3.98
N ALA A 43 0.96 -6.69 -3.59
CA ALA A 43 1.73 -5.57 -3.06
C ALA A 43 1.96 -4.48 -4.12
N ARG A 44 2.23 -4.86 -5.37
CA ARG A 44 2.38 -3.93 -6.51
C ARG A 44 1.08 -3.19 -6.80
N THR A 45 -0.04 -3.90 -6.82
CA THR A 45 -1.38 -3.32 -7.05
C THR A 45 -1.71 -2.29 -5.97
N TYR A 46 -1.54 -2.68 -4.69
CA TYR A 46 -1.77 -1.77 -3.56
C TYR A 46 -0.93 -0.49 -3.67
N LYS A 47 0.35 -0.61 -4.01
CA LYS A 47 1.23 0.56 -4.19
C LYS A 47 0.75 1.46 -5.33
N ALA A 48 0.38 0.87 -6.47
CA ALA A 48 -0.09 1.63 -7.62
C ALA A 48 -1.38 2.41 -7.31
N GLU A 49 -2.34 1.79 -6.62
CA GLU A 49 -3.57 2.44 -6.18
C GLU A 49 -3.30 3.60 -5.22
N ARG A 50 -2.39 3.41 -4.25
CA ARG A 50 -1.98 4.47 -3.31
C ARG A 50 -1.26 5.62 -3.99
N ASP A 51 -0.38 5.33 -4.95
CA ASP A 51 0.31 6.35 -5.74
C ASP A 51 -0.66 7.13 -6.65
N ALA A 52 -1.65 6.45 -7.24
CA ALA A 52 -2.69 7.08 -8.03
C ALA A 52 -3.59 7.99 -7.16
N ALA A 53 -4.06 7.50 -6.01
CA ALA A 53 -4.85 8.28 -5.07
C ALA A 53 -4.08 9.50 -4.55
N ARG A 54 -2.78 9.35 -4.26
CA ARG A 54 -1.90 10.47 -3.90
C ARG A 54 -1.78 11.49 -5.03
N THR A 55 -1.58 11.03 -6.26
CA THR A 55 -1.50 11.92 -7.44
C THR A 55 -2.80 12.68 -7.67
N GLN A 56 -3.94 12.01 -7.53
CA GLN A 56 -5.26 12.63 -7.64
C GLN A 56 -5.47 13.69 -6.56
N TYR A 57 -5.10 13.40 -5.31
CA TYR A 57 -5.18 14.36 -4.21
C TYR A 57 -4.36 15.62 -4.50
N PHE A 58 -3.11 15.47 -4.95
CA PHE A 58 -2.27 16.61 -5.33
C PHE A 58 -2.86 17.41 -6.50
N ARG A 59 -3.42 16.74 -7.52
CA ARG A 59 -4.10 17.42 -8.63
C ARG A 59 -5.32 18.22 -8.17
N THR A 60 -6.17 17.64 -7.31
CA THR A 60 -7.36 18.34 -6.79
C THR A 60 -7.02 19.50 -5.86
N GLN A 61 -5.83 19.52 -5.24
CA GLN A 61 -5.36 20.67 -4.45
C GLN A 61 -4.74 21.79 -5.29
N THR A 62 -4.51 21.59 -6.60
CA THR A 62 -3.92 22.62 -7.47
C THR A 62 -4.99 23.49 -8.13
N GLU A 63 -6.25 23.04 -8.20
CA GLU A 63 -7.34 23.74 -8.90
C GLU A 63 -8.23 24.62 -8.00
N ASP A 64 -8.02 24.64 -6.68
CA ASP A 64 -8.81 25.48 -5.74
C ASP A 64 -8.11 26.80 -5.34
N ASP A 65 -6.89 27.06 -5.82
CA ASP A 65 -6.12 28.27 -5.49
C ASP A 65 -6.14 29.36 -6.58
N LEU A 66 -6.93 29.19 -7.66
CA LEU A 66 -6.94 30.11 -8.81
C LEU A 66 -8.28 30.85 -9.08
N LEU A 67 -9.23 30.83 -8.14
CA LEU A 67 -10.47 31.61 -8.23
C LEU A 67 -10.65 32.58 -7.06
N ARG A 68 -9.64 33.41 -6.81
CA ARG A 68 -9.81 34.54 -5.90
C ARG A 68 -8.91 35.74 -6.23
N GLU A 69 -9.12 36.39 -7.36
CA GLU A 69 -8.86 37.85 -7.54
C GLU A 69 -9.91 38.46 -8.47
#